data_AF-A0A6B3I5L6-F1
#
_entry.id   AF-A0A6B3I5L6-F1
#
_cell.length_a   1.000
_cell.length_b   1.000
_cell.length_c   1.000
_cell.angle_alpha   90.00
_cell.angle_beta   90.00
_cell.angle_gamma   90.00
#
_symmetry.space_group_name_H-M   'P 1'
#
loop_
_entity.id
_entity.type
_entity.pdbx_description
1 polymer ?
#
loop_
_entity_poly.entity_id
_entity_poly.type
_entity_poly.pdbx_seq_one_letter_code
_entity_poly.pdbx_strand_id
1 'polypeptide(L)' 'DPRRFDVIVANLVGNALRHGAEPVSVRLSKRGGALIVEVHDNGPGIAPDALPHIFDRFYKADAARARSSGSGLG' A
#
# COMPACT_ATOMS: atom_id res chain seq x y z
N ASP A 1 4.03 3.86 18.62
CA ASP A 1 2.70 4.49 18.81
C ASP A 1 1.68 3.61 18.13
N PRO A 2 0.84 2.89 18.88
CA PRO A 2 -0.20 2.01 18.33
C PRO A 2 -1.08 2.70 17.28
N ARG A 3 -1.41 3.99 17.48
CA ARG A 3 -2.25 4.74 16.54
C ARG A 3 -1.59 4.93 15.17
N ARG A 4 -0.26 5.10 15.15
CA ARG A 4 0.49 5.20 13.88
C ARG A 4 0.52 3.86 13.15
N PHE A 5 0.56 2.77 13.89
CA PHE A 5 0.51 1.43 13.31
C PHE A 5 -0.83 1.16 12.64
N ASP A 6 -1.95 1.47 13.30
CA ASP A 6 -3.29 1.31 12.74
C ASP A 6 -3.46 2.08 11.42
N VAL A 7 -2.97 3.33 11.37
CA VAL A 7 -3.01 4.16 10.15
C VAL A 7 -2.19 3.54 9.01
N ILE A 8 -0.98 3.03 9.31
CA ILE A 8 -0.13 2.41 8.28
C ILE A 8 -0.82 1.16 7.71
N VAL A 9 -1.34 0.29 8.57
CA VAL A 9 -2.03 -0.93 8.12
C VAL A 9 -3.29 -0.60 7.34
N ALA A 10 -4.10 0.37 7.81
CA ALA A 10 -5.29 0.83 7.10
C ALA A 10 -4.95 1.38 5.70
N ASN A 11 -3.86 2.14 5.57
CA ASN A 11 -3.42 2.66 4.27
C ASN A 11 -2.99 1.54 3.32
N LEU A 12 -2.19 0.57 3.79
CA LEU A 12 -1.75 -0.54 2.96
C LEU A 12 -2.92 -1.41 2.52
N VAL A 13 -3.84 -1.76 3.42
CA VAL A 13 -5.04 -2.54 3.10
C VAL A 13 -5.97 -1.76 2.18
N GLY A 14 -6.16 -0.46 2.42
CA GLY A 14 -6.94 0.42 1.56
C GLY A 14 -6.39 0.49 0.14
N ASN A 15 -5.06 0.55 -0.01
CA ASN A 15 -4.42 0.51 -1.33
C ASN A 15 -4.61 -0.84 -2.02
N ALA A 16 -4.42 -1.95 -1.31
CA ALA A 16 -4.65 -3.29 -1.84
C ALA A 16 -6.10 -3.47 -2.33
N LEU A 17 -7.09 -3.00 -1.56
CA LEU A 17 -8.51 -3.08 -1.94
C LEU A 17 -8.88 -2.15 -3.11
N ARG A 18 -8.26 -0.97 -3.21
CA ARG A 18 -8.59 0.04 -4.21
C ARG A 18 -7.86 -0.18 -5.55
N HIS A 19 -6.63 -0.66 -5.49
CA HIS A 19 -5.71 -0.70 -6.64
C HIS A 19 -5.16 -2.11 -6.94
N GLY A 20 -5.29 -3.04 -5.99
CA GLY A 20 -4.84 -4.42 -6.14
C GLY A 20 -5.91 -5.33 -6.77
N ALA A 21 -5.78 -6.64 -6.51
CA ALA A 21 -6.81 -7.63 -6.85
C ALA A 21 -6.91 -8.71 -5.77
N GLU A 22 -8.08 -9.35 -5.68
CA GLU A 22 -8.33 -10.39 -4.70
C GLU A 22 -7.54 -11.69 -4.96
N PRO A 23 -7.27 -12.47 -3.91
CA PRO A 23 -7.52 -12.17 -2.49
C PRO A 23 -6.51 -11.17 -1.91
N VAL A 24 -6.98 -10.31 -1.01
CA VAL A 24 -6.12 -9.50 -0.13
C VAL A 24 -5.90 -10.25 1.17
N SER A 25 -4.65 -10.39 1.61
CA SER A 25 -4.28 -11.11 2.83
C SER A 25 -3.36 -10.29 3.72
N VAL A 26 -3.51 -10.46 5.05
CA VAL A 26 -2.63 -9.87 6.06
C VAL A 26 -1.97 -11.00 6.83
N ARG A 27 -0.64 -11.02 6.86
CA ARG A 27 0.14 -12.02 7.58
C ARG A 27 1.01 -11.34 8.63
N LEU A 28 1.08 -11.95 9.80
CA LEU A 28 1.99 -11.56 10.87
C LEU A 28 3.02 -12.67 11.09
N SER A 29 4.29 -12.31 11.19
CA SER A 29 5.36 -13.24 11.54
C SER A 29 6.38 -12.56 12.46
N LYS A 30 7.19 -13.35 13.18
CA LYS A 30 8.26 -12.82 14.03
C LYS A 30 9.61 -13.22 13.43
N ARG A 31 10.50 -12.25 13.22
CA ARG A 31 11.84 -12.48 12.68
C ARG A 31 12.86 -11.58 13.37
N GLY A 32 13.91 -12.17 13.95
CA GLY A 32 14.99 -11.40 14.60
C GLY A 32 14.52 -10.50 15.74
N GLY A 33 13.49 -10.91 16.49
CA GLY A 33 12.89 -10.09 17.56
C GLY A 33 11.90 -9.02 17.08
N ALA A 34 11.79 -8.79 15.76
CA ALA A 34 10.82 -7.88 15.18
C ALA A 34 9.52 -8.59 14.77
N LEU A 35 8.40 -7.88 14.86
CA LEU A 35 7.14 -8.25 14.23
C LEU A 35 7.18 -7.78 12.77
N ILE A 36 6.92 -8.69 11.84
CA ILE A 36 6.78 -8.43 10.42
C ILE A 36 5.29 -8.52 10.08
N VAL A 37 4.78 -7.49 9.42
CA VAL A 37 3.38 -7.40 8.96
C VAL A 37 3.42 -7.28 7.45
N GLU A 38 2.83 -8.24 6.76
CA GLU A 38 2.76 -8.31 5.31
C GLU A 38 1.30 -8.09 4.87
N VAL A 39 1.08 -7.14 3.98
CA VAL A 39 -0.18 -6.98 3.25
C VAL A 39 0.08 -7.39 1.81
N HIS A 40 -0.65 -8.38 1.32
CA HIS A 40 -0.46 -8.95 -0.01
C HIS A 40 -1.76 -8.96 -0.79
N ASP A 41 -1.70 -8.52 -2.05
CA ASP A 41 -2.77 -8.59 -3.05
C ASP A 41 -2.23 -9.19 -4.36
N ASN A 42 -3.14 -9.58 -5.26
CA ASN A 42 -2.79 -10.18 -6.57
C ASN A 42 -2.97 -9.19 -7.73
N GLY A 43 -2.88 -7.90 -7.45
CA GLY A 43 -3.03 -6.84 -8.44
C GLY A 43 -1.88 -6.78 -9.44
N PRO A 44 -1.94 -5.81 -10.38
CA PRO A 44 -0.93 -5.64 -11.42
C PRO A 44 0.45 -5.20 -10.87
N GLY A 45 0.56 -4.93 -9.57
CA GLY A 45 1.76 -4.40 -8.94
C GLY A 45 2.03 -2.94 -9.30
N ILE A 46 3.24 -2.49 -8.97
CA ILE A 46 3.70 -1.12 -9.22
C ILE A 46 4.63 -1.16 -10.44
N ALA A 47 4.46 -0.22 -11.35
CA ALA A 47 5.34 -0.09 -12.50
C ALA A 47 6.80 0.14 -12.05
N PRO A 48 7.82 -0.49 -12.66
CA PRO A 48 9.19 -0.42 -12.17
C PRO A 48 9.77 1.00 -12.11
N ASP A 49 9.38 1.86 -13.04
CA ASP A 49 9.74 3.28 -13.12
C ASP A 49 9.08 4.12 -12.02
N ALA A 50 7.96 3.66 -11.47
CA ALA A 50 7.27 4.31 -10.35
C ALA A 50 7.84 3.93 -8.98
N LEU A 51 8.48 2.76 -8.84
CA LEU A 51 9.00 2.24 -7.55
C LEU A 51 9.90 3.23 -6.79
N PRO A 52 10.83 3.99 -7.43
CA PRO A 52 11.66 4.95 -6.72
C PRO A 52 10.87 6.13 -6.14
N HIS A 53 9.68 6.40 -6.66
CA HIS A 53 8.90 7.61 -6.41
C HIS A 53 7.66 7.39 -5.53
N ILE A 54 7.34 6.14 -5.14
CA ILE A 54 6.09 5.84 -4.40
C ILE A 54 6.01 6.49 -3.01
N PHE A 55 7.14 6.95 -2.49
CA PHE A 55 7.23 7.70 -1.23
C PHE A 55 7.41 9.21 -1.44
N ASP A 56 7.54 9.66 -2.68
CA ASP A 56 7.60 11.08 -3.01
C ASP A 56 6.23 11.70 -2.77
N ARG A 57 6.23 12.87 -2.13
CA ARG A 57 5.00 13.58 -1.83
C ARG A 57 4.29 13.94 -3.13
N PHE A 58 2.98 13.67 -3.19
CA PHE A 58 2.11 13.94 -4.35
C PHE A 58 2.37 13.10 -5.60
N TYR A 59 3.25 12.09 -5.55
CA TYR A 59 3.44 11.19 -6.67
C TYR A 59 2.22 10.27 -6.85
N LYS A 60 1.70 10.19 -8.07
CA LYS A 60 0.64 9.25 -8.48
C LYS A 60 1.06 8.62 -9.81
N ALA A 61 1.22 7.29 -9.83
CA ALA A 61 1.52 6.57 -11.06
C ALA A 61 0.38 6.73 -12.09
N ASP A 62 0.73 6.80 -13.37
CA ASP A 62 -0.17 7.24 -14.45
C ASP A 62 -1.44 6.38 -14.61
N ALA A 63 -1.39 5.11 -14.22
CA ALA A 63 -2.55 4.22 -14.18
C ALA A 63 -3.67 4.70 -13.21
N ALA A 64 -3.32 5.49 -12.19
CA ALA A 64 -4.27 6.07 -11.23
C ALA A 64 -4.88 7.40 -11.72
N ARG A 65 -4.36 8.04 -12.77
CA ARG A 65 -4.89 9.32 -13.28
C ARG A 65 -6.31 9.19 -13.85
N ALA A 66 -6.70 8.00 -14.30
CA ALA A 66 -7.98 7.81 -14.96
C ALA A 66 -9.20 7.81 -14.01
N ARG A 67 -9.03 7.57 -12.69
CA ARG A 67 -10.16 7.44 -11.76
C ARG A 67 -9.76 7.78 -10.30
N SER A 68 -9.92 9.05 -9.86
CA SER A 68 -10.44 9.43 -8.52
C SER A 68 -9.97 10.81 -8.00
N SER A 69 -10.90 11.54 -7.37
CA SER A 69 -10.72 12.78 -6.62
C SER A 69 -10.35 12.48 -5.16
N GLY A 70 -9.06 12.24 -4.88
CA GLY A 70 -8.56 12.02 -3.53
C GLY A 70 -7.26 12.77 -3.26
N SER A 71 -7.13 13.30 -2.03
CA SER A 71 -6.11 14.26 -1.53
C SER A 71 -4.63 13.84 -1.69
N GLY A 72 -4.32 12.68 -2.26
CA GLY A 72 -2.93 12.21 -2.43
C GLY A 72 -2.23 11.93 -1.10
N LEU A 73 -3.01 11.62 -0.06
CA LEU A 73 -2.55 11.26 1.28
C LEU A 73 -2.93 9.81 1.58
N GLY A 74 -2.58 8.88 0.68
CA GLY A 74 -3.01 7.47 0.74
C GLY A 74 -4.05 7.13 -0.32
#